data_AF-A0A1W0B7F0-F1
#
_entry.id   AF-A0A1W0B7F0-F1
#
_cell.length_a   1.000
_cell.length_b   1.000
_cell.length_c   1.000
_cell.angle_alpha   90.00
_cell.angle_beta   90.00
_cell.angle_gamma   90.00
#
_symmetry.space_group_name_H-M   'P 1'
#
loop_
_entity.id
_entity.type
_entity.pdbx_description
1 polymer ?
#
loop_
_entity_poly.entity_id
_entity_poly.type
_entity_poly.pdbx_seq_one_letter_code
_entity_poly.pdbx_strand_id
1 'polypeptide(L)'
;MKQYIAAWDAITACQIARDRDVEALQQQIIAVQARAAEQIAEHQARQAYAAATIRDQGQTDHEVADLLEITPKQARQLINAARATTDGDTSDHRPPLSAGRTSQPVETGPDPHPPSRSAVTLGRAADDDSAGTPG
;
A
#
# COMPACT_ATOMS: atom_id res chain seq x y z
N MET A 1 -25.98 -17.44 -43.79
CA MET A 1 -25.84 -16.01 -43.44
C MET A 1 -26.68 -15.59 -42.23
N LYS A 2 -28.02 -15.71 -42.23
CA LYS A 2 -28.88 -15.30 -41.08
C LYS A 2 -28.42 -15.86 -39.72
N GLN A 3 -28.06 -17.14 -39.65
CA GLN A 3 -27.53 -17.77 -38.43
C GLN A 3 -26.20 -17.18 -37.93
N TYR A 4 -25.33 -16.74 -38.83
CA TYR A 4 -24.05 -16.10 -38.47
C TYR A 4 -24.30 -14.73 -37.81
N ILE A 5 -25.20 -13.93 -38.38
CA ILE A 5 -25.57 -12.62 -37.82
C ILE A 5 -26.19 -12.80 -36.43
N ALA A 6 -27.18 -13.70 -36.31
CA ALA A 6 -27.82 -13.97 -35.02
C ALA A 6 -26.84 -14.51 -33.95
N ALA A 7 -25.86 -15.33 -34.34
CA ALA A 7 -24.81 -15.80 -33.43
C ALA A 7 -23.85 -14.67 -33.03
N TRP A 8 -23.51 -13.78 -33.95
CA TRP A 8 -22.70 -12.59 -33.66
C TRP A 8 -23.42 -11.63 -32.70
N ASP A 9 -24.70 -11.31 -32.97
CA ASP A 9 -25.55 -10.49 -32.10
C ASP A 9 -25.62 -11.07 -30.67
N ALA A 10 -25.82 -12.39 -30.57
CA ALA A 10 -25.87 -13.10 -29.29
C ALA A 10 -24.53 -13.05 -28.52
N ILE A 11 -23.40 -13.22 -29.21
CA ILE A 11 -22.06 -13.11 -28.61
C ILE A 11 -21.84 -11.68 -28.09
N THR A 12 -22.16 -10.66 -28.89
CA THR A 12 -22.03 -9.26 -28.49
C THR A 12 -22.94 -8.91 -27.31
N ALA A 13 -24.19 -9.39 -27.30
CA ALA A 13 -25.10 -9.22 -26.17
C ALA A 13 -24.54 -9.86 -24.87
N CYS A 14 -24.01 -11.08 -24.94
CA CYS A 14 -23.38 -11.76 -23.81
C CYS A 14 -22.13 -11.04 -23.30
N GLN A 15 -21.29 -10.50 -24.20
CA GLN A 15 -20.11 -9.71 -23.82
C GLN A 15 -20.51 -8.42 -23.10
N ILE A 16 -21.48 -7.67 -23.65
CA ILE A 16 -21.99 -6.45 -23.03
C ILE A 16 -22.63 -6.72 -21.67
N ALA A 17 -23.35 -7.83 -21.51
CA ALA A 17 -23.92 -8.22 -20.21
C ALA A 17 -22.81 -8.52 -19.19
N ARG A 18 -21.86 -9.40 -19.55
CA ARG A 18 -20.69 -9.74 -18.71
C ARG A 18 -19.93 -8.49 -18.27
N ASP A 19 -19.66 -7.55 -19.19
CA ASP A 19 -18.83 -6.39 -18.89
C ASP A 19 -19.53 -5.43 -17.92
N ARG A 20 -20.86 -5.28 -18.03
CA ARG A 20 -21.69 -4.56 -17.04
C ARG A 20 -21.70 -5.25 -15.68
N ASP A 21 -21.82 -6.58 -15.64
CA ASP A 21 -21.83 -7.34 -14.40
C ASP A 21 -20.47 -7.24 -13.68
N VAL A 22 -19.37 -7.29 -14.43
CA VAL A 22 -18.00 -7.08 -13.91
C VAL A 22 -17.84 -5.66 -13.36
N GLU A 23 -18.28 -4.63 -14.08
CA GLU A 23 -18.25 -3.24 -13.60
C GLU A 23 -19.07 -3.08 -12.31
N ALA A 24 -20.29 -3.63 -12.26
CA ALA A 24 -21.15 -3.58 -11.09
C ALA A 24 -20.53 -4.29 -9.86
N LEU A 25 -19.86 -5.43 -10.06
CA LEU A 25 -19.14 -6.14 -9.01
C LEU A 25 -17.90 -5.37 -8.53
N GLN A 26 -17.15 -4.73 -9.43
CA GLN A 26 -16.01 -3.88 -9.07
C GLN A 26 -16.45 -2.69 -8.19
N GLN A 27 -17.54 -2.02 -8.54
CA GLN A 27 -18.09 -0.94 -7.72
C GLN A 27 -18.55 -1.43 -6.33
N GLN A 28 -19.15 -2.62 -6.24
CA GLN A 28 -19.51 -3.23 -4.94
C GLN A 28 -18.27 -3.56 -4.10
N ILE A 29 -17.20 -4.09 -4.70
CA ILE A 29 -15.94 -4.37 -4.01
C ILE A 29 -15.35 -3.08 -3.44
N ILE A 30 -15.28 -2.01 -4.24
CA ILE A 30 -14.78 -0.70 -3.81
C ILE A 30 -15.62 -0.15 -2.63
N ALA A 31 -16.95 -0.22 -2.72
CA ALA A 31 -17.84 0.26 -1.66
C ALA A 31 -17.69 -0.53 -0.34
N VAL A 32 -17.51 -1.86 -0.42
CA VAL A 32 -17.27 -2.71 0.77
C VAL A 32 -15.88 -2.45 1.36
N GLN A 33 -14.85 -2.29 0.51
CA GLN A 33 -13.50 -1.94 0.96
C GLN A 33 -13.47 -0.58 1.68
N ALA A 34 -14.14 0.44 1.14
CA ALA A 34 -14.22 1.76 1.76
C ALA A 34 -14.89 1.70 3.15
N ARG A 35 -16.04 1.00 3.26
CA ARG A 35 -16.74 0.81 4.54
C ARG A 35 -15.89 0.02 5.55
N ALA A 36 -15.18 -1.01 5.10
CA ALA A 36 -14.30 -1.78 5.97
C ALA A 36 -13.11 -0.93 6.47
N ALA A 37 -12.52 -0.10 5.60
CA ALA A 37 -11.45 0.81 5.98
C ALA A 37 -11.91 1.87 7.00
N GLU A 38 -13.11 2.43 6.83
CA GLU A 38 -13.75 3.33 7.80
C GLU A 38 -13.93 2.67 9.17
N GLN A 39 -14.52 1.47 9.21
CA GLN A 39 -14.70 0.71 10.45
C GLN A 39 -13.35 0.39 11.12
N ILE A 40 -12.34 -0.05 10.35
CA ILE A 40 -10.99 -0.32 10.87
C ILE A 40 -10.39 0.96 11.48
N ALA A 41 -10.51 2.10 10.81
CA ALA A 41 -10.01 3.38 11.32
C ALA A 41 -10.73 3.79 12.62
N GLU A 42 -12.05 3.63 12.69
CA GLU A 42 -12.84 3.90 13.90
C GLU A 42 -12.43 3.00 15.08
N HIS A 43 -12.26 1.70 14.83
CA HIS A 43 -11.77 0.74 15.83
C HIS A 43 -10.34 1.06 16.28
N GLN A 44 -9.44 1.45 15.38
CA GLN A 44 -8.08 1.87 15.70
C GLN A 44 -8.04 3.16 16.52
N ALA A 45 -8.89 4.15 16.20
CA ALA A 45 -9.02 5.37 16.99
C ALA A 45 -9.53 5.07 18.42
N ARG A 46 -10.55 4.21 18.55
CA ARG A 46 -11.04 3.73 19.86
C ARG A 46 -9.95 3.00 20.66
N GLN A 47 -9.16 2.14 20.01
CA GLN A 47 -8.05 1.42 20.66
C GLN A 47 -6.92 2.37 21.09
N ALA A 48 -6.58 3.36 20.25
CA ALA A 48 -5.59 4.39 20.56
C ALA A 48 -6.02 5.22 21.79
N TYR A 49 -7.26 5.69 21.80
CA TYR A 49 -7.84 6.43 22.93
C TYR A 49 -7.84 5.62 24.23
N ALA A 50 -8.20 4.33 24.17
CA ALA A 50 -8.14 3.43 25.32
C ALA A 50 -6.70 3.25 25.84
N ALA A 51 -5.73 3.02 24.95
CA ALA A 51 -4.31 2.89 25.32
C ALA A 51 -3.76 4.17 25.96
N ALA A 52 -4.12 5.35 25.44
CA ALA A 52 -3.77 6.64 26.06
C ALA A 52 -4.42 6.81 27.45
N THR A 53 -5.71 6.49 27.59
CA THR A 53 -6.42 6.56 28.88
C THR A 53 -5.77 5.69 29.95
N ILE A 54 -5.34 4.48 29.60
CA ILE A 54 -4.62 3.57 30.52
C ILE A 54 -3.23 4.14 30.86
N ARG A 55 -2.53 4.74 29.89
CA ARG A 55 -1.24 5.40 30.10
C ARG A 55 -1.35 6.60 31.05
N ASP A 56 -2.40 7.39 30.91
CA ASP A 56 -2.64 8.58 31.72
C ASP A 56 -3.09 8.23 33.16
N GLN A 57 -3.54 7.00 33.42
CA GLN A 57 -3.72 6.43 34.77
C GLN A 57 -2.40 6.04 35.46
N GLY A 58 -1.25 6.23 34.80
CA GLY A 58 0.09 6.03 35.37
C GLY A 58 0.78 4.72 34.96
N GLN A 59 0.08 3.82 34.25
CA GLN A 59 0.67 2.59 33.72
C GLN A 59 1.83 2.91 32.76
N THR A 60 2.88 2.09 32.72
CA THR A 60 3.97 2.24 31.75
C THR A 60 3.59 1.72 30.37
N ASP A 61 4.34 2.11 29.33
CA ASP A 61 4.12 1.59 27.97
C ASP A 61 4.25 0.05 27.89
N HIS A 62 4.95 -0.58 28.84
CA HIS A 62 5.09 -2.03 28.92
C HIS A 62 3.86 -2.68 29.55
N GLU A 63 3.36 -2.15 30.67
CA GLU A 63 2.12 -2.63 31.29
C GLU A 63 0.90 -2.43 30.38
N VAL A 64 0.84 -1.33 29.62
CA VAL A 64 -0.16 -1.11 28.56
C VAL A 64 -0.03 -2.16 27.44
N ALA A 65 1.20 -2.52 27.06
CA ALA A 65 1.43 -3.51 26.01
C ALA A 65 1.03 -4.92 26.45
N ASP A 66 1.39 -5.30 27.68
CA ASP A 66 1.07 -6.59 28.27
C ASP A 66 -0.46 -6.75 28.46
N LEU A 67 -1.14 -5.69 28.94
CA LEU A 67 -2.60 -5.66 29.11
C LEU A 67 -3.37 -5.74 27.77
N LEU A 68 -2.80 -5.19 26.69
CA LEU A 68 -3.42 -5.21 25.35
C LEU A 68 -2.94 -6.38 24.49
N GLU A 69 -2.10 -7.28 25.02
CA GLU A 69 -1.47 -8.41 24.31
C GLU A 69 -0.74 -7.99 23.01
N ILE A 70 -0.08 -6.83 23.04
CA ILE A 70 0.71 -6.25 21.92
C ILE A 70 2.16 -6.02 22.32
N THR A 71 3.01 -5.66 21.35
CA THR A 71 4.39 -5.25 21.66
C THR A 71 4.43 -3.85 22.29
N PRO A 72 5.43 -3.54 23.16
CA PRO A 72 5.66 -2.17 23.67
C PRO A 72 5.84 -1.11 22.57
N LYS A 73 6.30 -1.52 21.38
CA LYS A 73 6.36 -0.65 20.20
C LYS A 73 4.96 -0.27 19.70
N GLN A 74 4.04 -1.22 19.61
CA GLN A 74 2.66 -0.97 19.20
C GLN A 74 1.89 -0.15 20.24
N ALA A 75 2.09 -0.41 21.55
CA ALA A 75 1.50 0.41 22.60
C ALA A 75 1.92 1.88 22.47
N ARG A 76 3.22 2.15 22.27
CA ARG A 76 3.73 3.51 21.97
C ARG A 76 3.12 4.12 20.71
N GLN A 77 2.95 3.35 19.66
CA GLN A 77 2.32 3.82 18.42
C GLN A 77 0.86 4.22 18.63
N LEU A 78 0.08 3.42 19.38
CA LEU A 78 -1.30 3.72 19.75
C LEU A 78 -1.42 4.98 20.62
N ILE A 79 -0.61 5.09 21.68
CA ILE A 79 -0.60 6.27 22.57
C ILE A 79 -0.23 7.54 21.79
N ASN A 80 0.77 7.47 20.89
CA ASN A 80 1.16 8.60 20.06
C ASN A 80 0.09 8.96 19.01
N ALA A 81 -0.61 7.97 18.45
CA ALA A 81 -1.71 8.21 17.51
C ALA A 81 -2.88 8.95 18.19
N ALA A 82 -3.26 8.57 19.41
CA ALA A 82 -4.28 9.26 20.19
C ALA A 82 -3.92 10.73 20.45
N ARG A 83 -2.67 11.02 20.79
CA ARG A 83 -2.18 12.39 20.99
C ARG A 83 -2.22 13.20 19.69
N ALA A 84 -1.74 12.63 18.59
CA ALA A 84 -1.80 13.27 17.27
C ALA A 84 -3.25 13.61 16.83
N THR A 85 -4.24 12.77 17.17
CA THR A 85 -5.66 13.09 16.93
C THR A 85 -6.22 14.17 17.83
N THR A 86 -5.68 14.36 19.04
CA THR A 86 -6.09 15.44 19.96
C THR A 86 -5.44 16.78 19.61
N ASP A 87 -4.15 16.78 19.26
CA ASP A 87 -3.40 18.00 18.90
C ASP A 87 -3.78 18.52 17.50
N GLY A 88 -4.21 17.61 16.60
CA GLY A 88 -4.58 17.93 15.21
C GLY A 88 -5.78 18.87 15.05
N ASP A 89 -6.70 18.91 16.02
CA ASP A 89 -7.94 19.71 15.95
C ASP A 89 -7.73 21.20 16.29
N THR A 90 -6.48 21.62 16.56
CA THR A 90 -6.11 23.02 16.80
C THR A 90 -5.08 23.59 15.80
N SER A 91 -4.72 22.82 14.77
CA SER A 91 -3.76 23.24 13.74
C SER A 91 -4.45 23.77 12.48
N ASP A 92 -4.84 25.04 12.59
CA ASP A 92 -5.27 25.96 11.53
C ASP A 92 -4.42 25.90 10.24
N HIS A 93 -4.98 26.38 9.14
CA HIS A 93 -4.42 26.34 7.79
C HIS A 93 -2.96 26.86 7.73
N ARG A 94 -2.00 25.94 7.53
CA ARG A 94 -0.68 26.30 6.97
C ARG A 94 -0.72 26.20 5.44
N PRO A 95 -0.77 27.31 4.68
CA PRO A 95 -0.72 27.25 3.22
C PRO A 95 0.63 26.70 2.74
N PRO A 96 0.67 25.95 1.63
CA PRO A 96 1.92 25.47 1.06
C PRO A 96 2.75 26.66 0.57
N LEU A 97 3.96 26.80 1.12
CA LEU A 97 4.94 27.78 0.64
C LEU A 97 5.33 27.44 -0.80
N SER A 98 5.03 28.34 -1.74
CA SER A 98 5.47 28.26 -3.13
C SER A 98 7.00 28.17 -3.22
N ALA A 99 7.52 26.96 -3.45
CA ALA A 99 8.88 26.77 -3.91
C ALA A 99 8.95 27.20 -5.39
N GLY A 100 9.51 28.39 -5.62
CA GLY A 100 9.56 29.02 -6.93
C GLY A 100 10.26 28.16 -7.99
N ARG A 101 9.57 27.93 -9.10
CA ARG A 101 10.14 27.39 -10.33
C ARG A 101 10.95 28.49 -11.04
N THR A 102 12.27 28.38 -11.08
CA THR A 102 13.11 29.09 -12.06
C THR A 102 14.10 28.13 -12.70
N SER A 103 13.89 27.88 -13.99
CA SER A 103 14.81 27.17 -14.87
C SER A 103 16.10 27.97 -15.07
N GLN A 104 17.22 27.30 -15.35
CA GLN A 104 17.96 27.54 -16.58
C GLN A 104 18.84 26.33 -16.97
N PRO A 105 19.08 26.09 -18.27
CA PRO A 105 19.92 25.01 -18.77
C PRO A 105 21.37 25.48 -18.98
N VAL A 106 22.30 24.53 -19.10
CA VAL A 106 23.54 24.78 -19.86
C VAL A 106 23.84 23.59 -20.76
N GLU A 107 23.89 23.86 -22.06
CA GLU A 107 24.45 22.93 -23.05
C GLU A 107 25.97 23.01 -23.01
N THR A 108 26.65 21.87 -23.07
CA THR A 108 27.99 21.80 -23.67
C THR A 108 28.26 20.37 -24.13
N GLY A 109 28.13 20.11 -25.43
CA GLY A 109 28.86 19.03 -26.10
C GLY A 109 30.25 19.51 -26.55
N PRO A 110 31.06 18.69 -27.27
CA PRO A 110 30.74 17.36 -27.79
C PRO A 110 31.73 16.23 -27.38
N ASP A 111 31.36 15.00 -27.75
CA ASP A 111 32.14 13.75 -27.72
C ASP A 111 33.48 13.85 -28.50
N PRO A 112 34.53 13.05 -28.18
CA PRO A 112 34.63 11.73 -28.83
C PRO A 112 35.24 10.56 -28.00
N HIS A 113 34.54 9.43 -28.01
CA HIS A 113 34.97 8.01 -27.93
C HIS A 113 36.37 7.66 -28.52
N PRO A 114 36.94 6.44 -28.28
CA PRO A 114 36.69 5.39 -27.28
C PRO A 114 38.05 5.01 -26.58
N PRO A 115 38.59 3.76 -26.53
CA PRO A 115 38.05 2.41 -26.22
C PRO A 115 38.81 1.65 -25.10
N SER A 116 38.21 0.57 -24.55
CA SER A 116 38.91 -0.72 -24.34
C SER A 116 38.00 -1.89 -23.92
N ARG A 117 38.30 -3.08 -24.44
CA ARG A 117 37.70 -4.38 -24.07
C ARG A 117 38.34 -4.91 -22.79
N SER A 118 37.59 -5.61 -21.94
CA SER A 118 38.02 -6.94 -21.41
C SER A 118 36.91 -7.70 -20.69
N ALA A 119 36.78 -8.98 -21.08
CA ALA A 119 36.33 -10.14 -20.30
C ALA A 119 35.14 -10.00 -19.32
N VAL A 120 33.96 -10.42 -19.77
CA VAL A 120 33.03 -11.16 -18.89
C VAL A 120 33.51 -12.61 -18.81
N THR A 121 33.92 -13.04 -17.62
CA THR A 121 34.33 -14.42 -17.35
C THR A 121 33.10 -15.33 -17.30
N LEU A 122 33.08 -16.34 -18.17
CA LEU A 122 32.09 -17.41 -18.17
C LEU A 122 32.46 -18.47 -17.12
N GLY A 123 31.54 -18.76 -16.19
CA GLY A 123 31.66 -19.92 -15.29
C GLY A 123 30.63 -19.85 -14.14
N ARG A 124 30.20 -20.97 -13.56
CA ARG A 124 30.31 -22.38 -13.98
C ARG A 124 29.22 -23.17 -13.22
N ALA A 125 28.69 -24.22 -13.84
CA ALA A 125 27.63 -25.07 -13.29
C ALA A 125 27.95 -25.74 -11.95
N ALA A 126 26.91 -26.00 -11.16
CA ALA A 126 26.67 -27.26 -10.46
C ALA A 126 25.20 -27.32 -9.99
N ASP A 127 24.34 -27.99 -10.76
CA ASP A 127 23.15 -28.63 -10.20
C ASP A 127 23.63 -29.85 -9.38
N ASP A 128 23.19 -29.97 -8.13
CA ASP A 128 23.38 -31.17 -7.32
C ASP A 128 22.02 -31.57 -6.72
N ASP A 129 21.39 -32.54 -7.37
CA ASP A 129 20.10 -33.12 -7.00
C ASP A 129 20.34 -34.39 -6.17
N SER A 130 20.21 -34.29 -4.84
CA SER A 130 20.21 -35.47 -3.95
C SER A 130 19.67 -35.19 -2.54
N ALA A 131 18.35 -35.32 -2.40
CA ALA A 131 17.72 -35.80 -1.17
C ALA A 131 16.45 -36.57 -1.53
N GLY A 132 16.25 -37.85 -1.17
CA GLY A 132 16.94 -38.62 -0.15
C GLY A 132 15.94 -39.21 0.85
N THR A 133 14.94 -39.93 0.35
CA THR A 133 13.92 -40.62 1.17
C THR A 133 14.25 -42.11 1.22
N PRO A 134 14.46 -42.69 2.41
CA PRO A 134 13.53 -43.74 2.85
C PRO A 134 13.25 -43.73 4.38
N GLY A 135 12.13 -44.33 4.77
CA GLY A 135 11.70 -44.51 6.16
C GLY A 135 10.22 -44.88 6.24
#